data_AF-A0AA36JGD2-F1
#
_entry.id   AF-A0AA36JGD2-F1
#
_cell.length_a   1.000
_cell.length_b   1.000
_cell.length_c   1.000
_cell.angle_alpha   90.00
_cell.angle_beta   90.00
_cell.angle_gamma   90.00
#
_symmetry.space_group_name_H-M   'P 1'
#
loop_
_entity.id
_entity.type
_entity.pdbx_description
1 polymer ?
#
loop_
_entity_poly.entity_id
_entity_poly.type
_entity_poly.pdbx_seq_one_letter_code
_entity_poly.pdbx_strand_id
1 'polypeptide(L)'
;MAAGLPEELVVAAHGNFDHAHVVDDNVGLAASYDVDICELQKALASSGDEGWQELREFHGGLVKPKIVFFGEDLPRRFFQLQRPDLETCDLLLVMGTSLEVSPFNTLLNLVPDSVPRLLINREPVGLCHELAGGFDFGDGRDVFFQGDCDEGVKKLAARQAVFGRV
;
A
#
# COMPACT_ATOMS: atom_id res chain seq x y z
N MET A 1 -8.29 -3.75 -10.03
CA MET A 1 -8.02 -2.41 -9.46
C MET A 1 -8.71 -1.28 -10.23
N ALA A 2 -9.33 -0.32 -9.54
CA ALA A 2 -10.21 0.70 -10.14
C ALA A 2 -9.51 1.69 -11.09
N ALA A 3 -8.22 1.98 -10.89
CA ALA A 3 -7.46 2.92 -11.70
C ALA A 3 -6.81 2.29 -12.95
N GLY A 4 -7.02 0.98 -13.20
CA GLY A 4 -6.47 0.28 -14.37
C GLY A 4 -4.99 -0.09 -14.28
N LEU A 5 -4.38 0.00 -13.10
CA LEU A 5 -3.00 -0.46 -12.88
C LEU A 5 -2.95 -2.00 -12.98
N PRO A 6 -1.97 -2.58 -13.72
CA PRO A 6 -1.69 -4.01 -13.70
C PRO A 6 -1.27 -4.50 -12.31
N GLU A 7 -1.64 -5.73 -11.96
CA GLU A 7 -1.36 -6.30 -10.64
C GLU A 7 0.14 -6.46 -10.38
N GLU A 8 0.90 -6.79 -11.42
CA GLU A 8 2.35 -6.96 -11.36
C GLU A 8 3.09 -5.68 -11.02
N LEU A 9 2.49 -4.51 -11.24
CA LEU A 9 3.04 -3.19 -10.90
C LEU A 9 2.63 -2.73 -9.49
N VAL A 10 1.83 -3.52 -8.77
CA VAL A 10 1.32 -3.15 -7.45
C VAL A 10 1.84 -4.07 -6.36
N VAL A 11 2.19 -3.43 -5.25
CA VAL A 11 2.47 -4.07 -3.97
C VAL A 11 1.49 -3.49 -2.96
N ALA A 12 0.40 -4.22 -2.71
CA ALA A 12 -0.56 -3.86 -1.67
C ALA A 12 0.05 -4.18 -0.30
N ALA A 13 0.85 -3.26 0.25
CA ALA A 13 1.64 -3.49 1.46
C ALA A 13 0.77 -3.90 2.66
N HIS A 14 -0.41 -3.30 2.82
CA HIS A 14 -1.40 -3.70 3.84
C HIS A 14 -2.50 -4.61 3.29
N GLY A 15 -2.21 -5.30 2.17
CA GLY A 15 -3.20 -6.09 1.46
C GLY A 15 -4.29 -5.24 0.80
N ASN A 16 -5.31 -5.90 0.27
CA ASN A 16 -6.43 -5.27 -0.41
C ASN A 16 -7.70 -6.12 -0.29
N PHE A 17 -8.81 -5.58 -0.82
CA PHE A 17 -10.09 -6.26 -0.89
C PHE A 17 -10.30 -6.95 -2.24
N ASP A 18 -9.24 -7.34 -2.95
CA ASP A 18 -9.38 -8.04 -4.24
C ASP A 18 -9.57 -9.55 -4.04
N HIS A 19 -9.16 -10.10 -2.89
CA HIS A 19 -9.26 -11.52 -2.55
C HIS A 19 -9.63 -11.72 -1.08
N ALA A 20 -10.18 -12.90 -0.75
CA ALA A 20 -10.41 -13.35 0.62
C ALA A 20 -9.74 -14.70 0.87
N HIS A 21 -9.64 -15.09 2.14
CA HIS A 21 -9.12 -16.38 2.56
C HIS A 21 -9.79 -16.83 3.85
N VAL A 22 -9.78 -18.15 4.09
CA VAL A 22 -10.10 -18.70 5.41
C VAL A 22 -8.91 -18.50 6.34
N VAL A 23 -9.18 -17.93 7.52
CA VAL A 23 -8.23 -17.77 8.62
C VAL A 23 -8.23 -19.07 9.43
N ASP A 24 -7.05 -19.59 9.73
CA ASP A 24 -6.89 -20.75 10.61
C ASP A 24 -7.30 -20.37 12.04
N ASP A 25 -8.47 -20.84 12.48
CA ASP A 25 -9.01 -20.53 13.81
C ASP A 25 -8.60 -21.54 14.88
N ASN A 26 -7.67 -22.47 14.58
CA ASN A 26 -7.25 -23.55 15.48
C ASN A 26 -8.41 -24.43 16.01
N VAL A 27 -9.63 -24.31 15.46
CA VAL A 27 -10.78 -25.17 15.82
C VAL A 27 -10.81 -26.45 14.99
N GLY A 28 -9.82 -26.63 14.10
CA GLY A 28 -9.57 -27.86 13.36
C GLY A 28 -10.52 -28.02 12.20
N LEU A 29 -10.03 -27.78 10.97
CA LEU A 29 -10.19 -28.67 9.81
C LEU A 29 -9.76 -28.07 8.46
N ALA A 30 -9.45 -26.77 8.34
CA ALA A 30 -9.00 -26.20 7.06
C ALA A 30 -7.66 -25.46 7.17
N ALA A 31 -6.65 -25.92 6.44
CA ALA A 31 -5.50 -25.08 6.10
C ALA A 31 -5.99 -23.83 5.37
N SER A 32 -5.37 -22.67 5.60
CA SER A 32 -5.78 -21.43 4.93
C SER A 32 -5.82 -21.60 3.39
N TYR A 33 -6.94 -21.23 2.79
CA TYR A 33 -7.14 -21.26 1.34
C TYR A 33 -7.94 -20.04 0.86
N ASP A 34 -7.83 -19.77 -0.43
CA ASP A 34 -8.42 -18.59 -1.05
C ASP A 34 -9.93 -18.78 -1.27
N VAL A 35 -10.68 -17.72 -0.97
CA VAL A 35 -12.12 -17.62 -1.17
C VAL A 35 -12.38 -16.49 -2.16
N ASP A 36 -13.34 -16.68 -3.07
CA ASP A 36 -13.77 -15.61 -3.98
C ASP A 36 -14.33 -14.44 -3.15
N ILE A 37 -13.77 -13.25 -3.33
CA ILE A 37 -14.19 -12.06 -2.61
C ILE A 37 -15.68 -11.74 -2.83
N CYS A 38 -16.24 -12.11 -3.99
CA CYS A 38 -17.65 -11.91 -4.27
C CYS A 38 -18.56 -12.75 -3.37
N GLU A 39 -18.11 -13.90 -2.86
CA GLU A 39 -18.85 -14.68 -1.86
C GLU A 39 -18.91 -13.92 -0.53
N LEU A 40 -17.77 -13.38 -0.09
CA LEU A 40 -17.71 -12.54 1.11
C LEU A 40 -18.61 -11.31 1.00
N GLN A 41 -18.53 -10.58 -0.12
CA GLN A 41 -19.34 -9.40 -0.38
C GLN A 41 -20.84 -9.73 -0.38
N LYS A 42 -21.25 -10.83 -1.03
CA LYS A 42 -22.65 -11.26 -1.07
C LYS A 42 -23.18 -11.61 0.30
N ALA A 43 -22.44 -12.35 1.12
CA ALA A 43 -22.89 -12.72 2.45
C ALA A 43 -23.09 -11.48 3.34
N LEU A 44 -22.14 -10.55 3.32
CA LEU A 44 -22.24 -9.29 4.07
C LEU A 44 -23.39 -8.39 3.58
N ALA A 45 -23.68 -8.39 2.28
CA ALA A 45 -24.76 -7.58 1.71
C ALA A 45 -26.15 -8.20 1.91
N SER A 46 -26.27 -9.53 1.87
CA SER A 46 -27.57 -10.22 1.84
C SER A 46 -28.08 -10.61 3.22
N SER A 47 -27.18 -11.02 4.11
CA SER A 47 -27.53 -11.61 5.41
C SER A 47 -27.23 -10.69 6.59
N GLY A 48 -26.84 -9.43 6.33
CA GLY A 48 -26.51 -8.44 7.36
C GLY A 48 -25.45 -8.95 8.35
N ASP A 49 -25.69 -8.74 9.65
CA ASP A 49 -24.75 -9.12 10.73
C ASP A 49 -24.59 -10.65 10.91
N GLU A 50 -25.43 -11.47 10.26
CA GLU A 50 -25.34 -12.95 10.33
C GLU A 50 -24.52 -13.55 9.17
N GLY A 51 -24.24 -12.79 8.10
CA GLY A 51 -23.60 -13.33 6.90
C GLY A 51 -22.20 -13.90 7.11
N TRP A 52 -21.45 -13.39 8.10
CA TRP A 52 -20.14 -13.95 8.45
C TRP A 52 -20.26 -15.32 9.12
N GLN A 53 -21.37 -15.61 9.81
CA GLN A 53 -21.61 -16.90 10.46
C GLN A 53 -21.90 -17.97 9.42
N GLU A 54 -22.75 -17.64 8.42
CA GLU A 54 -23.05 -18.53 7.30
C GLU A 54 -21.79 -18.88 6.50
N LEU A 55 -20.95 -17.89 6.20
CA LEU A 55 -19.65 -18.11 5.56
C LEU A 55 -18.74 -18.98 6.40
N ARG A 56 -18.69 -18.74 7.72
CA ARG A 56 -17.86 -19.53 8.62
C ARG A 56 -18.30 -20.98 8.64
N GLU A 57 -19.60 -21.24 8.73
CA GLU A 57 -20.16 -22.58 8.72
C GLU A 57 -19.87 -23.28 7.38
N PHE A 58 -20.03 -22.57 6.27
CA PHE A 58 -19.79 -23.13 4.93
C PHE A 58 -18.31 -23.46 4.68
N HIS A 59 -17.40 -22.54 5.03
CA HIS A 59 -15.97 -22.71 4.79
C HIS A 59 -15.22 -23.45 5.90
N GLY A 60 -15.87 -23.70 7.04
CA GLY A 60 -15.28 -24.34 8.21
C GLY A 60 -14.29 -23.47 8.97
N GLY A 61 -14.35 -22.14 8.82
CA GLY A 61 -13.44 -21.18 9.43
C GLY A 61 -13.77 -19.73 9.07
N LEU A 62 -13.21 -18.76 9.80
CA LEU A 62 -13.50 -17.34 9.55
C LEU A 62 -12.96 -16.90 8.19
N VAL A 63 -13.80 -16.30 7.36
CA VAL A 63 -13.37 -15.74 6.07
C VAL A 63 -12.99 -14.28 6.25
N LYS A 64 -11.77 -13.92 5.84
CA LYS A 64 -11.24 -12.55 5.93
C LYS A 64 -10.75 -12.07 4.55
N PRO A 65 -11.00 -10.80 4.16
CA PRO A 65 -10.29 -10.19 3.04
C PRO A 65 -8.77 -10.31 3.26
N LYS A 66 -7.99 -10.38 2.18
CA LYS A 66 -6.52 -10.37 2.24
C LYS A 66 -5.98 -8.97 2.54
N ILE A 67 -6.42 -8.41 3.66
CA ILE A 67 -5.94 -7.17 4.28
C ILE A 67 -5.12 -7.48 5.52
N VAL A 68 -4.17 -6.62 5.84
CA VAL A 68 -3.30 -6.73 7.01
C VAL A 68 -3.90 -5.94 8.16
N PHE A 69 -4.19 -6.63 9.26
CA PHE A 69 -4.57 -6.00 10.53
C PHE A 69 -3.33 -5.68 11.37
N PHE A 70 -3.49 -4.79 12.34
CA PHE A 70 -2.42 -4.51 13.30
C PHE A 70 -2.00 -5.80 14.02
N GLY A 71 -0.69 -6.06 14.04
CA GLY A 71 -0.10 -7.26 14.62
C GLY A 71 0.07 -8.43 13.63
N GLU A 72 -0.47 -8.32 12.40
CA GLU A 72 -0.19 -9.28 11.34
C GLU A 72 1.04 -8.84 10.52
N ASP A 73 1.73 -9.84 9.97
CA ASP A 73 2.84 -9.59 9.05
C ASP A 73 2.35 -9.02 7.70
N LEU A 74 3.14 -8.12 7.13
CA LEU A 74 2.91 -7.66 5.76
C LEU A 74 3.10 -8.82 4.76
N PRO A 75 2.47 -8.77 3.57
CA PRO A 75 2.57 -9.83 2.59
C PRO A 75 4.01 -10.05 2.15
N ARG A 76 4.39 -11.31 1.92
CA ARG A 76 5.76 -11.69 1.47
C ARG A 76 6.25 -10.89 0.26
N ARG A 77 5.34 -10.56 -0.67
CA ARG A 77 5.62 -9.75 -1.87
C ARG A 77 6.22 -8.39 -1.52
N PHE A 78 5.78 -7.75 -0.43
CA PHE A 78 6.36 -6.49 0.06
C PHE A 78 7.85 -6.63 0.35
N PHE A 79 8.23 -7.62 1.16
CA PHE A 79 9.63 -7.85 1.53
C PHE A 79 10.50 -8.34 0.37
N GLN A 80 9.91 -9.08 -0.58
CA GLN A 80 10.62 -9.56 -1.77
C GLN A 80 10.96 -8.43 -2.75
N LEU A 81 10.08 -7.43 -2.89
CA LEU A 81 10.22 -6.40 -3.92
C LEU A 81 10.79 -5.07 -3.39
N GLN A 82 10.62 -4.75 -2.11
CA GLN A 82 11.02 -3.44 -1.57
C GLN A 82 12.49 -3.05 -1.87
N ARG A 83 13.42 -4.00 -1.76
CA ARG A 83 14.85 -3.74 -2.02
C ARG A 83 15.17 -3.68 -3.51
N PRO A 84 14.91 -4.73 -4.31
CA PRO A 84 15.27 -4.70 -5.72
C PRO A 84 14.61 -3.54 -6.46
N ASP A 85 13.39 -3.13 -6.09
CA ASP A 85 12.70 -2.04 -6.77
C ASP A 85 13.25 -0.67 -6.35
N LEU A 86 13.51 -0.44 -5.05
CA LEU A 86 13.92 0.87 -4.54
C LEU A 86 15.42 1.14 -4.68
N GLU A 87 16.27 0.12 -4.62
CA GLU A 87 17.72 0.28 -4.80
C GLU A 87 18.08 0.63 -6.25
N THR A 88 17.18 0.38 -7.21
CA THR A 88 17.36 0.71 -8.64
C THR A 88 16.40 1.78 -9.15
N CYS A 89 15.66 2.47 -8.29
CA CYS A 89 14.72 3.50 -8.73
C CYS A 89 15.46 4.80 -9.09
N ASP A 90 14.95 5.54 -10.08
CA ASP A 90 15.52 6.83 -10.50
C ASP A 90 14.76 8.04 -9.93
N LEU A 91 13.58 7.81 -9.34
CA LEU A 91 12.71 8.80 -8.73
C LEU A 91 11.78 8.11 -7.72
N LEU A 92 11.66 8.67 -6.52
CA LEU A 92 10.63 8.29 -5.57
C LEU A 92 9.52 9.34 -5.52
N LEU A 93 8.27 8.92 -5.74
CA LEU A 93 7.09 9.75 -5.52
C LEU A 93 6.31 9.22 -4.32
N VAL A 94 6.21 10.04 -3.27
CA VAL A 94 5.45 9.73 -2.05
C VAL A 94 4.25 10.67 -1.98
N MET A 95 3.05 10.11 -1.81
CA MET A 95 1.81 10.90 -1.84
C MET A 95 0.84 10.42 -0.76
N GLY A 96 0.19 11.37 -0.08
CA GLY A 96 -1.00 11.10 0.75
C GLY A 96 -0.78 10.10 1.89
N THR A 97 0.32 10.22 2.63
CA THR A 97 0.66 9.34 3.75
C THR A 97 1.23 10.13 4.93
N SER A 98 1.07 9.64 6.16
CA SER A 98 1.72 10.17 7.36
C SER A 98 3.11 9.57 7.60
N LEU A 99 3.43 8.44 6.96
CA LEU A 99 4.67 7.66 7.18
C LEU A 99 4.91 7.25 8.65
N GLU A 100 3.84 7.05 9.42
CA GLU A 100 3.94 6.64 10.84
C GLU A 100 4.00 5.12 11.03
N VAL A 101 3.56 4.34 10.03
CA VAL A 101 3.40 2.89 10.17
C VAL A 101 4.64 2.15 9.65
N SER A 102 5.28 1.42 10.54
CA SER A 102 6.36 0.47 10.23
C SER A 102 5.78 -0.89 9.80
N PRO A 103 6.43 -1.62 8.88
CA PRO A 103 7.71 -1.33 8.23
C PRO A 103 7.60 -0.45 6.97
N PHE A 104 6.41 0.02 6.59
CA PHE A 104 6.24 0.79 5.35
C PHE A 104 7.05 2.09 5.33
N ASN A 105 7.13 2.80 6.45
CA ASN A 105 7.93 4.03 6.54
C ASN A 105 9.44 3.81 6.36
N THR A 106 9.93 2.58 6.53
CA THR A 106 11.36 2.27 6.38
C THR A 106 11.82 2.28 4.93
N LEU A 107 10.90 2.23 3.97
CA LEU A 107 11.19 2.22 2.53
C LEU A 107 12.06 3.40 2.09
N LEU A 108 11.95 4.56 2.75
CA LEU A 108 12.76 5.73 2.43
C LEU A 108 14.28 5.46 2.54
N ASN A 109 14.69 4.54 3.42
CA ASN A 109 16.09 4.15 3.62
C ASN A 109 16.68 3.33 2.48
N LEU A 110 15.83 2.74 1.64
CA LEU A 110 16.28 1.84 0.57
C LEU A 110 16.59 2.59 -0.73
N VAL A 111 16.26 3.89 -0.79
CA VAL A 111 16.45 4.72 -1.98
C VAL A 111 17.87 5.33 -1.98
N PRO A 112 18.67 5.13 -3.05
CA PRO A 112 20.03 5.67 -3.15
C PRO A 112 20.11 7.19 -2.95
N ASP A 113 21.24 7.68 -2.44
CA ASP A 113 21.37 9.10 -2.07
C ASP A 113 21.29 10.09 -3.25
N SER A 114 21.63 9.63 -4.46
CA SER A 114 21.54 10.43 -5.68
C SER A 114 20.13 10.59 -6.23
N VAL A 115 19.16 9.82 -5.73
CA VAL A 115 17.82 9.75 -6.31
C VAL A 115 16.95 10.88 -5.77
N PRO A 116 16.34 11.71 -6.63
CA PRO A 116 15.39 12.73 -6.21
C PRO A 116 14.13 12.09 -5.62
N ARG A 117 13.58 12.72 -4.59
CA ARG A 117 12.34 12.27 -3.95
C ARG A 117 11.35 13.42 -3.84
N LEU A 118 10.12 13.19 -4.27
CA LEU A 118 9.04 14.17 -4.21
C LEU A 118 7.97 13.70 -3.22
N LEU A 119 7.70 14.51 -2.20
CA LEU A 119 6.56 14.37 -1.32
C LEU A 119 5.43 15.30 -1.80
N ILE A 120 4.27 14.74 -2.14
CA ILE A 120 3.03 15.49 -2.38
C ILE A 120 2.08 15.20 -1.22
N ASN A 121 1.98 16.14 -0.28
CA ASN A 121 1.19 15.94 0.91
C ASN A 121 0.71 17.26 1.51
N ARG A 122 -0.29 17.20 2.41
CA ARG A 122 -0.77 18.40 3.10
C ARG A 122 0.22 18.93 4.14
N GLU A 123 0.99 18.01 4.72
CA GLU A 123 1.93 18.26 5.80
C GLU A 123 3.28 17.58 5.49
N PRO A 124 4.41 18.17 5.94
CA PRO A 124 5.70 17.50 5.88
C PRO A 124 5.69 16.29 6.82
N VAL A 125 6.17 15.14 6.34
CA VAL A 125 6.12 13.87 7.09
C VAL A 125 7.40 13.07 6.83
N GLY A 126 7.74 12.16 7.75
CA GLY A 126 8.90 11.28 7.60
C GLY A 126 10.22 12.05 7.51
N LEU A 127 10.43 13.03 8.38
CA LEU A 127 11.59 13.93 8.33
C LEU A 127 12.87 13.23 8.82
N CYS A 128 14.03 13.64 8.30
CA CYS A 128 15.32 13.01 8.58
C CYS A 128 15.75 13.03 10.07
N HIS A 129 15.18 13.95 10.87
CA HIS A 129 15.43 14.02 12.31
C HIS A 129 14.54 13.09 13.14
N GLU A 130 13.51 12.49 12.53
CA GLU A 130 12.53 11.60 13.18
C GLU A 130 12.63 10.16 12.66
N LEU A 131 12.98 10.02 11.38
CA LEU A 131 12.99 8.77 10.65
C LEU A 131 14.32 8.62 9.94
N ALA A 132 14.99 7.47 10.15
CA ALA A 132 16.19 7.12 9.39
C ALA A 132 15.87 7.18 7.89
N GLY A 133 16.77 7.80 7.11
CA GLY A 133 16.58 7.99 5.68
C GLY A 133 15.40 8.89 5.33
N GLY A 134 14.83 9.62 6.30
CA GLY A 134 13.72 10.53 6.09
C GLY A 134 14.06 11.70 5.15
N PHE A 135 13.06 12.52 4.87
CA PHE A 135 13.20 13.69 4.01
C PHE A 135 14.01 14.81 4.65
N ASP A 136 14.92 15.40 3.87
CA ASP A 136 15.62 16.65 4.14
C ASP A 136 15.37 17.65 2.99
N PHE A 137 14.37 18.51 3.18
CA PHE A 137 13.99 19.51 2.18
C PHE A 137 15.00 20.67 2.02
N GLY A 138 16.14 20.63 2.70
CA GLY A 138 17.26 21.57 2.55
C GLY A 138 18.38 21.09 1.62
N ASP A 139 18.52 19.79 1.38
CA ASP A 139 19.64 19.16 0.65
C ASP A 139 19.47 19.16 -0.88
N GLY A 140 18.32 19.62 -1.38
CA GLY A 140 18.04 19.77 -2.81
C GLY A 140 17.64 18.50 -3.55
N ARG A 141 17.86 17.30 -2.97
CA ARG A 141 17.32 16.03 -3.51
C ARG A 141 15.84 15.81 -3.17
N ASP A 142 15.39 16.34 -2.03
CA ASP A 142 14.03 16.16 -1.54
C ASP A 142 13.20 17.41 -1.79
N VAL A 143 12.05 17.21 -2.42
CA VAL A 143 11.11 18.28 -2.75
C VAL A 143 9.79 18.02 -2.04
N PHE A 144 9.26 19.05 -1.40
CA PHE A 144 7.94 19.02 -0.79
C PHE A 144 6.97 19.90 -1.58
N PHE A 145 5.92 19.28 -2.12
CA PHE A 145 4.74 19.99 -2.57
C PHE A 145 3.68 19.95 -1.45
N GLN A 146 3.41 21.12 -0.87
CA GLN A 146 2.37 21.26 0.15
C GLN A 146 0.99 21.47 -0.51
N GLY A 147 0.09 20.50 -0.34
CA GLY A 147 -1.29 20.60 -0.80
C GLY A 147 -1.99 19.25 -1.00
N ASP A 148 -3.13 19.29 -1.67
CA ASP A 148 -3.86 18.07 -2.05
C ASP A 148 -3.12 17.28 -3.14
N CYS A 149 -3.20 15.95 -3.06
CA CYS A 149 -2.53 15.04 -3.99
C CYS A 149 -2.98 15.30 -5.44
N ASP A 150 -4.28 15.45 -5.68
CA ASP A 150 -4.83 15.71 -7.02
C ASP A 150 -4.23 16.98 -7.65
N GLU A 151 -4.09 18.05 -6.86
CA GLU A 151 -3.52 19.31 -7.34
C GLU A 151 -2.02 19.20 -7.61
N GLY A 152 -1.29 18.50 -6.75
CA GLY A 152 0.13 18.21 -6.97
C GLY A 152 0.38 17.38 -8.23
N VAL A 153 -0.40 16.31 -8.42
CA VAL A 153 -0.30 15.43 -9.60
C VAL A 153 -0.68 16.18 -10.87
N LYS A 154 -1.74 17.00 -10.88
CA LYS A 154 -2.11 17.84 -12.04
C LYS A 154 -0.99 18.81 -12.41
N LYS A 155 -0.37 19.46 -11.43
CA LYS A 155 0.76 20.38 -11.68
C LYS A 155 1.98 19.64 -12.25
N LEU A 156 2.29 18.46 -11.71
CA LEU A 156 3.38 17.62 -12.21
C LEU A 156 3.12 17.19 -13.66
N ALA A 157 1.91 16.68 -13.96
CA ALA A 157 1.51 16.28 -15.30
C ALA A 157 1.55 17.43 -16.31
N ALA A 158 1.06 18.62 -15.92
CA ALA A 158 1.08 19.81 -16.77
C ALA A 158 2.51 20.24 -17.14
N ARG A 159 3.48 20.04 -16.24
CA ARG A 159 4.90 20.33 -16.51
C ARG A 159 5.53 19.31 -17.46
N GLN A 160 5.21 18.02 -17.33
CA GLN A 160 5.72 16.98 -18.25
C GLN A 160 5.22 17.15 -19.68
N ALA A 161 3.96 17.58 -19.87
CA ALA A 161 3.40 17.83 -21.20
C ALA A 161 4.13 18.94 -21.98
N VAL A 162 4.87 19.81 -21.29
CA VAL A 162 5.68 20.86 -21.90
C VAL A 162 7.03 20.32 -22.38
N PHE A 163 7.62 19.34 -21.67
CA PHE A 163 8.91 18.73 -22.03
C PHE A 163 8.78 17.60 -23.05
N GLY A 164 7.65 16.89 -23.12
CA GLY A 164 7.39 15.85 -24.12
C GLY A 164 7.05 16.35 -25.53
N ARG A 165 7.17 17.68 -25.77
CA ARG A 165 6.97 18.32 -27.08
C ARG A 165 8.28 18.78 -27.75
N VAL A 166 9.43 18.31 -27.26
CA VAL A 166 10.75 18.56 -27.87
C VAL A 166 11.20 17.32 -28.63
#